data_AF-A0A164P0R2-F1
#
_entry.id   AF-A0A164P0R2-F1
#
_cell.length_a   1.000
_cell.length_b   1.000
_cell.length_c   1.000
_cell.angle_alpha   90.00
_cell.angle_beta   90.00
_cell.angle_gamma   90.00
#
_symmetry.space_group_name_H-M   'P 1'
#
loop_
_entity.id
_entity.type
_entity.pdbx_description
1 polymer ?
#
loop_
_entity_poly.entity_id
_entity_poly.type
_entity_poly.pdbx_seq_one_letter_code
_entity_poly.pdbx_strand_id
1 'polypeptide(L)' 'MESGQHDSAPEHSADREDDPPGDDPKSAEWITKMITAAERAGYRLHPHSNPPHSLLWQRVTDDPNAEPVWADDLPEWLR' A
#
# COMPACT_ATOMS: atom_id res chain seq x y z
N MET A 1 24.59 10.43 -48.61
CA MET A 1 25.47 11.02 -47.59
C MET A 1 24.55 11.74 -46.62
N GLU A 2 23.77 11.03 -45.80
CA GLU A 2 24.14 10.29 -44.57
C GLU A 2 24.53 11.23 -43.43
N SER A 3 23.68 11.25 -42.38
CA SER A 3 23.76 11.84 -41.03
C SER A 3 22.30 11.93 -40.54
N GLY A 4 21.69 11.01 -39.78
CA GLY A 4 22.24 10.10 -38.80
C GLY A 4 22.31 10.76 -37.43
N GLN A 5 21.18 10.93 -36.72
CA GLN A 5 21.01 10.67 -35.28
C GLN A 5 19.63 11.14 -34.79
N HIS A 6 18.89 10.22 -34.16
CA HIS A 6 17.83 10.53 -33.21
C HIS A 6 18.45 11.26 -32.00
N ASP A 7 17.86 12.37 -31.55
CA ASP A 7 18.00 12.77 -30.14
C ASP A 7 16.94 13.83 -29.77
N SER A 8 15.83 13.36 -29.21
CA SER A 8 14.94 14.13 -28.32
C SER A 8 14.06 13.10 -27.61
N ALA A 9 14.71 12.18 -26.88
CA ALA A 9 14.02 11.50 -25.79
C ALA A 9 13.59 12.59 -24.79
N PRO A 10 12.39 12.52 -24.19
CA PRO A 10 12.12 13.39 -23.05
C PRO A 10 13.15 13.02 -21.97
N GLU A 11 13.98 13.99 -21.59
CA GLU A 11 14.88 13.89 -20.45
C GLU A 11 14.06 13.77 -19.16
N HIS A 12 13.56 12.57 -18.88
CA HIS A 12 13.06 12.16 -17.57
C HIS A 12 14.26 11.67 -16.74
N SER A 13 15.21 12.57 -16.52
CA SER A 13 16.41 12.29 -15.74
C SER A 13 16.36 13.04 -14.41
N ALA A 14 16.12 12.27 -13.35
CA ALA A 14 16.23 12.59 -11.93
C ALA A 14 15.28 13.69 -11.42
N ASP A 15 14.19 13.32 -10.76
CA ASP A 15 14.34 13.02 -9.35
C ASP A 15 13.57 11.74 -8.97
N ARG A 16 14.28 10.63 -8.97
CA ARG A 16 14.01 9.56 -8.01
C ARG A 16 14.33 10.18 -6.64
N GLU A 17 13.36 10.84 -6.04
CA GLU A 17 13.14 10.62 -4.61
C GLU A 17 12.79 9.11 -4.59
N ASP A 18 13.64 8.12 -4.31
CA ASP A 18 14.60 7.96 -3.21
C ASP A 18 14.23 8.77 -1.96
N ASP A 19 12.92 9.01 -1.79
CA ASP A 19 12.34 9.02 -0.48
C ASP A 19 12.52 7.57 0.01
N PRO A 20 13.28 7.32 1.09
CA PRO A 20 13.25 6.00 1.70
C PRO A 20 11.77 5.70 1.98
N PRO A 21 11.22 4.50 1.66
CA PRO A 21 9.85 4.17 2.01
C PRO A 21 9.76 4.10 3.54
N GLY A 22 9.61 5.26 4.17
CA GLY A 22 10.23 5.51 5.45
C GLY A 22 9.41 6.51 6.23
N ASP A 23 8.27 6.02 6.70
CA ASP A 23 7.55 6.62 7.82
C ASP A 23 7.04 8.04 7.55
N ASP A 24 6.33 8.25 6.43
CA ASP A 24 5.53 9.47 6.30
C ASP A 24 4.51 9.50 7.47
N PRO A 25 4.54 10.51 8.35
CA PRO A 25 3.70 10.53 9.56
C PRO A 25 2.21 10.55 9.21
N LYS A 26 1.84 11.03 8.00
CA LYS A 26 0.46 10.96 7.51
C LYS A 26 0.08 9.53 7.15
N SER A 27 1.00 8.74 6.60
CA SER A 27 0.79 7.32 6.31
C SER A 27 0.63 6.52 7.59
N ALA A 28 1.44 6.76 8.63
CA ALA A 28 1.32 6.10 9.93
C ALA A 28 -0.02 6.40 10.63
N GLU A 29 -0.46 7.67 10.59
CA GLU A 29 -1.77 8.06 11.14
C GLU A 29 -2.92 7.40 10.37
N TRP A 30 -2.82 7.36 9.04
CA TRP A 30 -3.80 6.69 8.19
C TRP A 30 -3.85 5.19 8.44
N ILE A 31 -2.71 4.50 8.51
CA ILE A 31 -2.63 3.06 8.84
C ILE A 31 -3.26 2.80 10.21
N THR A 32 -2.96 3.62 11.21
CA THR A 32 -3.52 3.48 12.57
C THR A 32 -5.04 3.63 12.58
N LYS A 33 -5.58 4.60 11.84
CA LYS A 33 -7.02 4.79 11.66
C LYS A 33 -7.66 3.58 10.98
N MET A 34 -7.04 3.07 9.91
CA MET A 34 -7.50 1.89 9.19
C MET A 34 -7.52 0.64 10.09
N ILE A 35 -6.45 0.38 10.84
CA ILE A 35 -6.38 -0.74 11.80
C ILE A 35 -7.48 -0.61 12.83
N THR A 36 -7.64 0.56 13.43
CA THR A 36 -8.67 0.79 14.46
C THR A 36 -10.08 0.56 13.91
N ALA A 37 -10.36 1.04 12.69
CA ALA A 37 -11.65 0.85 12.06
C ALA A 37 -11.90 -0.64 11.71
N ALA A 38 -10.86 -1.34 11.24
CA ALA A 38 -10.94 -2.74 10.85
C ALA A 38 -11.18 -3.64 12.07
N GLU A 39 -10.51 -3.37 13.19
CA GLU A 39 -10.74 -4.07 14.46
C GLU A 39 -12.17 -3.90 14.96
N ARG A 40 -12.74 -2.70 14.86
CA ARG A 40 -14.16 -2.45 15.20
C ARG A 40 -15.13 -3.18 14.28
N ALA A 41 -14.72 -3.43 13.03
CA ALA A 41 -15.45 -4.21 12.05
C ALA A 41 -15.28 -5.73 12.22
N GLY A 42 -14.45 -6.18 13.18
CA GLY A 42 -14.16 -7.59 13.39
C GLY A 42 -13.11 -8.15 12.43
N TYR A 43 -12.20 -7.33 11.94
CA TYR A 43 -11.03 -7.72 11.16
C TYR A 43 -9.75 -7.50 11.98
N ARG A 44 -8.75 -8.34 11.76
CA ARG A 44 -7.40 -8.18 12.30
C ARG A 44 -6.40 -8.02 11.16
N LEU A 45 -5.31 -7.32 11.43
CA LEU A 45 -4.20 -7.23 10.48
C LEU A 45 -3.54 -8.61 10.35
N HIS A 46 -3.41 -9.09 9.11
CA HIS A 46 -2.77 -10.36 8.83
C HIS A 46 -1.25 -10.24 9.04
N PRO A 47 -0.55 -11.27 9.58
CA PRO A 47 0.88 -11.19 9.88
C PRO A 47 1.78 -10.98 8.65
N HIS A 48 1.28 -11.29 7.45
CA HIS A 48 1.99 -11.04 6.19
C HIS A 48 1.71 -9.64 5.61
N SER A 49 1.02 -8.75 6.34
CA SER A 49 0.86 -7.36 5.94
C SER A 49 2.19 -6.62 6.04
N ASN A 50 2.45 -5.75 5.08
CA ASN A 50 3.63 -4.89 5.02
C ASN A 50 3.23 -3.43 4.81
N PRO A 51 2.63 -2.76 5.81
CA PRO A 51 2.30 -1.34 5.72
C PRO A 51 3.54 -0.47 5.48
N PRO A 52 3.44 0.64 4.71
CA PRO A 52 2.25 1.14 4.02
C PRO A 52 1.93 0.43 2.70
N HIS A 53 2.81 -0.45 2.22
CA HIS A 53 2.75 -1.00 0.86
C HIS A 53 1.63 -2.04 0.66
N SER A 54 1.35 -2.87 1.67
CA SER A 54 0.37 -3.95 1.58
C SER A 54 -0.35 -4.15 2.90
N LEU A 55 -1.65 -3.83 2.94
CA LEU A 55 -2.52 -4.11 4.08
C LEU A 55 -3.41 -5.31 3.76
N LEU A 56 -3.20 -6.39 4.50
CA LEU A 56 -3.95 -7.64 4.40
C LEU A 56 -4.77 -7.83 5.67
N TRP A 57 -6.05 -8.11 5.51
CA TRP A 57 -7.01 -8.24 6.60
C TRP A 57 -7.50 -9.67 6.70
N GLN A 58 -7.79 -10.11 7.91
CA GLN A 58 -8.44 -11.40 8.14
C GLN A 58 -9.60 -11.18 9.09
N ARG A 59 -10.75 -11.80 8.85
CA ARG A 59 -11.88 -11.72 9.79
C ARG A 59 -11.49 -12.41 11.09
N VAL A 60 -11.81 -11.82 12.22
CA VAL A 60 -11.51 -12.36 13.55
C VAL A 60 -12.20 -13.71 13.78
N THR A 61 -13.36 -13.91 13.13
CA THR A 61 -14.11 -15.16 13.15
C THR A 61 -13.57 -16.22 12.20
N ASP A 62 -12.62 -15.88 11.34
CA ASP A 62 -12.09 -16.81 10.35
C ASP A 62 -11.02 -17.75 10.92
N ASP A 63 -10.80 -18.86 10.23
CA ASP A 63 -9.67 -19.73 10.52
C ASP A 63 -8.36 -18.96 10.34
N PRO A 64 -7.33 -19.17 11.19
CA PRO A 64 -6.04 -18.52 11.01
C PRO A 64 -5.39 -18.78 9.63
N ASN A 65 -5.74 -19.86 8.94
CA ASN A 65 -5.23 -20.20 7.61
C ASN A 65 -6.10 -19.68 6.46
N ALA A 66 -7.19 -18.97 6.76
CA ALA A 66 -8.06 -18.45 5.73
C ALA A 66 -7.39 -17.35 4.91
N GLU A 67 -7.79 -17.27 3.64
CA GLU A 67 -7.24 -16.30 2.71
C GLU A 67 -7.48 -14.87 3.21
N PRO A 68 -6.45 -14.02 3.25
CA PRO A 68 -6.61 -12.64 3.66
C PRO A 68 -7.32 -11.82 2.58
N VAL A 69 -8.06 -10.80 3.04
CA VAL A 69 -8.76 -9.81 2.22
C VAL A 69 -7.86 -8.59 2.03
N TRP A 70 -7.78 -8.09 0.81
CA TRP A 70 -7.04 -6.87 0.51
C TRP A 70 -7.74 -5.64 1.07
N ALA A 71 -6.99 -4.63 1.52
CA ALA A 71 -7.57 -3.38 2.01
C ALA A 71 -8.46 -2.67 0.96
N ASP A 72 -8.18 -2.83 -0.33
CA ASP A 72 -9.01 -2.27 -1.41
C ASP A 72 -10.33 -3.01 -1.61
N ASP A 73 -10.42 -4.26 -1.14
CA ASP A 73 -11.62 -5.11 -1.18
C ASP A 73 -12.49 -4.98 0.08
N LEU A 74 -12.01 -4.23 1.08
CA LEU A 74 -12.80 -3.93 2.26
C LEU A 74 -13.99 -3.01 1.91
N PRO A 75 -15.08 -3.09 2.68
CA PRO A 75 -16.23 -2.20 2.49
C PRO A 75 -15.82 -0.73 2.50
N GLU A 76 -16.48 0.08 1.67
CA GLU A 76 -16.15 1.50 1.50
C GLU A 76 -16.26 2.32 2.79
N TRP A 77 -17.11 1.91 3.73
CA TRP A 77 -17.25 2.54 5.04
C TRP A 77 -16.04 2.32 5.97
N LEU A 78 -15.15 1.41 5.57
CA LEU A 78 -13.91 1.07 6.26
C LEU A 78 -12.66 1.70 5.60
N ARG A 79 -12.82 2.34 4.43
CA ARG A 79 -11.78 3.05 3.67
C ARG A 79 -11.77 4.54 4.00
#